data_AF-A0A2I2FK35-F1
#
_entry.id   AF-A0A2I2FK35-F1
#
_cell.length_a   1.000
_cell.length_b   1.000
_cell.length_c   1.000
_cell.angle_alpha   90.00
_cell.angle_beta   90.00
_cell.angle_gamma   90.00
#
_symmetry.space_group_name_H-M   'P 1'
#
loop_
_entity.id
_entity.type
_entity.pdbx_description
1 polymer ?
#
loop_
_entity_poly.entity_id
_entity_poly.type
_entity_poly.pdbx_seq_one_letter_code
_entity_poly.pdbx_strand_id
1 'polypeptide(L)'
;MSTSRFGSGTGSGSNSRPSSKDGPKKNMWSSMLDSVANGKRLPEKNLLILGGTPESQREFLNTFSADTTGSGFKNDKRKGGAPPVANQFALGYTYLDVLDADHEDTLARVSAYLLSEPSLSFAPLLKPLLTPQSVPETLVVILLDWSDPWTWVRRLREWVRLLRHVLVSLDDPTKIVMEETMTEWRDRKRGMDSGAAGAQGLASSGGPVSIPLGPGEWDEGLGVPLCVVCQGADKIEKMEKEHGWREEEFDFILQFLRTLLLKHGASLIYTTPFLANSLQSLLHSSLGIHSLLKRQSLKHNVIDRDKILVPANWDSWGKIRIIREGFDMEGISTAWSIEIQDPPEPLPKRPVGYQQDEQQDPSADDGTSAVTIFEQTIKDPKRDTSLAVASQQNKDKIEVETTGLQSFLEKQLEVLEQLKTEDEQDRSTRPAPQLEMSPMDDSGRVNEHIGPVQFNMGGIQVDADDMLRKLKEREATRTSQRKETISSPGDEKAHNQALKNFFAGLVKKPSTSPRESPST
;
A
#
# COMPACT_ATOMS: atom_id res chain seq x y z
N MET A 1 -10.47 73.34 61.92
CA MET A 1 -11.75 73.40 62.64
C MET A 1 -12.54 72.14 62.32
N SER A 2 -13.16 71.36 63.20
CA SER A 2 -13.11 71.19 64.65
C SER A 2 -14.00 69.96 64.95
N THR A 3 -13.44 68.96 65.65
CA THR A 3 -14.04 68.20 66.79
C THR A 3 -15.24 67.28 66.49
N SER A 4 -15.15 65.95 66.55
CA SER A 4 -14.86 65.01 67.68
C SER A 4 -16.07 64.63 68.56
N ARG A 5 -16.28 63.31 68.73
CA ARG A 5 -16.67 62.56 69.96
C ARG A 5 -16.89 61.08 69.60
N PHE A 6 -16.04 60.13 69.99
CA PHE A 6 -15.75 59.51 71.31
C PHE A 6 -16.58 58.25 71.59
N GLY A 7 -15.87 57.13 71.83
CA GLY A 7 -16.38 55.88 72.38
C GLY A 7 -15.23 54.88 72.57
N SER A 8 -14.71 54.81 73.79
CA SER A 8 -13.59 53.97 74.27
C SER A 8 -14.06 52.55 74.62
N GLY A 9 -13.17 51.55 74.45
CA GLY A 9 -13.37 50.19 74.97
C GLY A 9 -12.15 49.29 74.72
N THR A 10 -11.29 49.19 75.73
CA THR A 10 -10.06 48.39 75.84
C THR A 10 -10.26 46.88 75.73
N GLY A 11 -9.30 46.18 75.11
CA GLY A 11 -9.20 44.72 75.15
C GLY A 11 -7.92 44.19 74.49
N SER A 12 -6.83 44.18 75.27
CA SER A 12 -5.60 43.46 74.95
C SER A 12 -5.91 41.96 74.79
N GLY A 13 -5.60 41.42 73.61
CA GLY A 13 -5.77 40.00 73.30
C GLY A 13 -4.85 39.65 72.14
N SER A 14 -3.61 39.31 72.49
CA SER A 14 -2.62 38.74 71.58
C SER A 14 -3.21 37.53 70.86
N ASN A 15 -3.56 37.68 69.58
CA ASN A 15 -3.74 36.55 68.70
C ASN A 15 -2.90 36.77 67.44
N SER A 16 -1.58 36.78 67.66
CA SER A 16 -0.61 36.45 66.64
C SER A 16 -0.94 35.05 66.12
N ARG A 17 -1.74 34.98 65.06
CA ARG A 17 -1.73 33.81 64.19
C ARG A 17 -0.26 33.57 63.82
N PRO A 18 0.31 32.39 64.07
CA PRO A 18 1.64 32.11 63.57
C PRO A 18 1.52 32.16 62.05
N SER A 19 2.12 33.18 61.44
CA SER A 19 2.48 33.13 60.03
C SER A 19 3.26 31.83 59.87
N SER A 20 2.63 30.86 59.21
CA SER A 20 3.20 29.55 58.95
C SER A 20 4.61 29.76 58.44
N LYS A 21 5.57 29.21 59.18
CA LYS A 21 6.98 29.08 58.81
C LYS A 21 7.09 28.00 57.73
N ASP A 22 6.34 28.17 56.64
CA ASP A 22 6.25 27.32 55.47
C ASP A 22 6.83 28.05 54.25
N GLY A 23 8.06 28.54 54.40
CA GLY A 23 9.00 28.49 53.30
C GLY A 23 9.45 27.04 53.07
N PRO A 24 10.25 26.79 52.03
CA PRO A 24 10.03 25.97 50.81
C PRO A 24 9.39 24.55 50.95
N LYS A 25 8.92 24.12 52.13
CA LYS A 25 8.43 22.75 52.36
C LYS A 25 7.15 22.39 51.61
N LYS A 26 6.27 23.35 51.33
CA LYS A 26 5.05 23.12 50.54
C LYS A 26 5.35 22.73 49.08
N ASN A 27 6.49 23.19 48.56
CA ASN A 27 6.95 22.91 47.20
C ASN A 27 7.74 21.60 47.08
N MET A 28 8.30 21.08 48.18
CA MET A 28 9.01 19.79 48.15
C MET A 28 8.04 18.61 48.05
N TRP A 29 6.90 18.68 48.74
CA TRP A 29 5.88 17.64 48.64
C TRP A 29 5.15 17.68 47.30
N SER A 30 4.89 18.86 46.73
CA SER A 30 4.35 18.94 45.37
C SER A 30 5.37 18.48 44.33
N SER A 31 6.65 18.86 44.43
CA SER A 31 7.72 18.39 43.54
C SER A 31 7.97 16.88 43.67
N MET A 32 7.90 16.32 44.89
CA MET A 32 7.97 14.86 45.09
C MET A 32 6.73 14.16 44.57
N LEU A 33 5.53 14.71 44.77
CA LEU A 33 4.29 14.14 44.22
C LEU A 33 4.25 14.24 42.70
N ASP A 34 4.71 15.33 42.10
CA ASP A 34 4.88 15.49 40.65
C ASP A 34 5.98 14.57 40.13
N SER A 35 7.08 14.38 40.87
CA SER A 35 8.13 13.41 40.52
C SER A 35 7.66 11.97 40.63
N VAL A 36 6.76 11.63 41.55
CA VAL A 36 6.18 10.30 41.71
C VAL A 36 5.03 10.07 40.72
N ALA A 37 4.28 11.12 40.38
CA ALA A 37 3.25 11.09 39.34
C ALA A 37 3.88 10.96 37.95
N ASN A 38 4.96 11.70 37.66
CA ASN A 38 5.76 11.54 36.45
C ASN A 38 6.58 10.25 36.46
N GLY A 39 6.99 9.75 37.63
CA GLY A 39 7.73 8.50 37.78
C GLY A 39 6.93 7.24 37.39
N LYS A 40 5.62 7.36 37.16
CA LYS A 40 4.76 6.28 36.64
C LYS A 40 4.27 6.52 35.21
N ARG A 41 4.63 7.64 34.56
CA ARG A 41 4.25 7.88 33.18
C ARG A 41 5.21 7.11 32.28
N LEU A 42 4.68 6.12 31.56
CA LEU A 42 5.46 5.35 30.59
C LEU A 42 6.02 6.29 29.52
N PRO A 43 7.28 6.12 29.10
CA PRO A 43 7.83 6.84 27.95
C PRO A 43 6.94 6.64 26.73
N GLU A 44 6.50 7.74 26.10
CA GLU A 44 5.67 7.72 24.90
C GLU A 44 6.58 7.87 23.67
N LYS A 45 6.52 6.89 22.77
CA LYS A 45 7.28 6.85 21.52
C LYS A 45 6.31 6.84 20.35
N ASN A 46 6.67 7.45 19.23
CA ASN A 46 5.81 7.55 18.05
C ASN A 46 6.43 6.80 16.87
N LEU A 47 5.61 6.03 16.17
CA LEU A 47 5.98 5.30 14.97
C LEU A 47 5.08 5.75 13.82
N LEU A 48 5.66 6.41 12.82
CA LEU A 48 4.95 6.83 11.62
C LEU A 48 5.19 5.80 10.51
N ILE A 49 4.20 4.95 10.25
CA ILE A 49 4.24 3.87 9.26
C ILE A 49 3.65 4.37 7.95
N LEU A 50 4.47 4.40 6.91
CA LEU A 50 4.16 4.94 5.59
C LEU A 50 4.22 3.84 4.53
N GLY A 51 3.21 3.77 3.67
CA GLY A 51 3.12 2.79 2.59
C GLY A 51 2.50 1.47 3.03
N GLY A 52 2.62 0.48 2.14
CA GLY A 52 2.01 -0.83 2.29
C GLY A 52 0.49 -0.82 2.13
N THR A 53 -0.10 -2.01 2.25
CA THR A 53 -1.55 -2.20 2.28
C THR A 53 -2.03 -2.35 3.73
N PRO A 54 -3.34 -2.21 4.02
CA PRO A 54 -3.91 -2.57 5.32
C PRO A 54 -3.43 -3.91 5.88
N GLU A 55 -3.27 -4.91 5.01
CA GLU A 55 -2.80 -6.25 5.35
C GLU A 55 -1.30 -6.25 5.67
N SER A 56 -0.48 -5.61 4.84
CA SER A 56 0.98 -5.57 5.05
C SER A 56 1.36 -4.74 6.28
N GLN A 57 0.62 -3.66 6.56
CA GLN A 57 0.75 -2.88 7.79
C GLN A 57 0.39 -3.70 9.03
N ARG A 58 -0.66 -4.52 8.96
CA ARG A 58 -1.03 -5.44 10.04
C ARG A 58 0.03 -6.52 10.24
N GLU A 59 0.57 -7.06 9.15
CA GLU A 59 1.67 -8.03 9.19
C GLU A 59 2.93 -7.42 9.83
N PHE A 60 3.28 -6.19 9.46
CA PHE A 60 4.38 -5.44 10.06
C PHE A 60 4.17 -5.27 11.57
N LEU A 61 2.98 -4.82 12.00
CA LEU A 61 2.65 -4.66 13.42
C LEU A 61 2.71 -5.98 14.18
N ASN A 62 2.20 -7.08 13.60
CA ASN A 62 2.29 -8.40 14.19
C ASN A 62 3.75 -8.82 14.36
N THR A 63 4.58 -8.61 13.34
CA THR A 63 6.02 -8.95 13.36
C THR A 63 6.79 -8.10 14.37
N PHE A 64 6.45 -6.82 14.49
CA PHE A 64 7.02 -5.92 15.49
C PHE A 64 6.64 -6.31 16.92
N SER A 65 5.40 -6.76 17.13
CA SER A 65 4.89 -7.24 18.42
C SER A 65 5.31 -8.67 18.76
N ALA A 66 5.80 -9.45 17.79
CA ALA A 66 6.10 -10.86 17.98
C ALA A 66 7.33 -11.03 18.88
N ASP A 67 7.17 -11.79 19.96
CA ASP A 67 8.25 -12.11 20.88
C ASP A 67 9.31 -12.97 20.18
N THR A 68 10.44 -12.34 19.87
CA THR A 68 11.57 -13.02 19.20
C THR A 68 12.33 -13.95 20.17
N THR A 69 11.98 -13.95 21.47
CA THR A 69 12.68 -14.65 22.56
C THR A 69 12.10 -16.03 22.91
N GLY A 70 11.01 -16.48 22.28
CA GLY A 70 10.32 -17.71 22.70
C GLY A 70 9.86 -18.62 21.57
N SER A 71 10.73 -19.54 21.12
CA SER A 71 10.28 -20.83 20.57
C SER A 71 9.66 -21.64 21.72
N GLY A 72 8.38 -21.40 21.99
CA GLY A 72 7.65 -22.10 23.03
C GLY A 72 6.15 -22.00 22.81
N PHE A 73 5.53 -23.11 22.42
CA PHE A 73 4.09 -23.32 22.59
C PHE A 73 3.69 -22.91 24.01
N LYS A 74 2.93 -21.81 24.20
CA LYS A 74 1.97 -21.62 25.31
C LYS A 74 1.22 -20.28 25.29
N ASN A 75 -0.08 -20.43 25.51
CA ASN A 75 -1.06 -19.49 26.09
C ASN A 75 -1.73 -18.43 25.20
N ASP A 76 -2.65 -18.93 24.38
CA ASP A 76 -3.89 -18.29 23.88
C ASP A 76 -4.86 -17.80 25.01
N LYS A 77 -4.34 -17.55 26.23
CA LYS A 77 -5.13 -17.14 27.41
C LYS A 77 -4.77 -15.77 27.99
N ARG A 78 -3.74 -15.08 27.47
CA ARG A 78 -3.54 -13.64 27.72
C ARG A 78 -4.08 -12.84 26.53
N LYS A 79 -5.37 -13.00 26.23
CA LYS A 79 -6.04 -12.28 25.13
C LYS A 79 -6.50 -10.90 25.61
N GLY A 80 -5.56 -10.05 25.97
CA GLY A 80 -5.70 -8.63 25.63
C GLY A 80 -5.35 -8.54 24.15
N GLY A 81 -6.33 -8.75 23.27
CA GLY A 81 -6.08 -8.75 21.83
C GLY A 81 -5.36 -7.47 21.42
N ALA A 82 -4.38 -7.57 20.50
CA ALA A 82 -3.72 -6.40 19.94
C ALA A 82 -4.78 -5.36 19.54
N PRO A 83 -4.62 -4.09 19.94
CA PRO A 83 -5.65 -3.09 19.72
C PRO A 83 -6.00 -3.01 18.23
N PRO A 84 -7.30 -2.91 17.90
CA PRO A 84 -7.75 -2.90 16.51
C PRO A 84 -7.09 -1.74 15.76
N VAL A 85 -6.62 -2.01 14.54
CA VAL A 85 -6.02 -0.99 13.68
C VAL A 85 -7.14 -0.20 13.01
N ALA A 86 -7.23 1.10 13.29
CA ALA A 86 -8.28 1.97 12.76
C ALA A 86 -7.90 2.57 11.39
N ASN A 87 -7.76 1.75 10.34
CA ASN A 87 -7.20 2.17 9.04
C ASN A 87 -8.21 2.44 7.90
N GLN A 88 -9.50 2.61 8.21
CA GLN A 88 -10.54 2.57 7.16
C GLN A 88 -10.78 3.89 6.42
N PHE A 89 -10.55 5.06 7.03
CA PHE A 89 -11.00 6.35 6.44
C PHE A 89 -10.11 7.58 6.69
N ALA A 90 -8.99 7.44 7.40
CA ALA A 90 -8.10 8.56 7.75
C ALA A 90 -6.69 8.06 8.07
N LEU A 91 -5.92 8.85 8.83
CA LEU A 91 -4.70 8.37 9.47
C LEU A 91 -5.04 7.20 10.40
N GLY A 92 -4.50 6.02 10.10
CA GLY A 92 -4.65 4.86 10.95
C GLY A 92 -3.96 5.08 12.30
N TYR A 93 -4.53 4.53 13.36
CA TYR A 93 -3.93 4.59 14.69
C TYR A 93 -4.04 3.25 15.40
N THR A 94 -2.96 2.88 16.10
CA THR A 94 -2.93 1.82 17.09
C THR A 94 -1.81 2.11 18.09
N TYR A 95 -1.69 1.33 19.16
CA TYR A 95 -0.60 1.47 20.14
C TYR A 95 -0.10 0.11 20.59
N LEU A 96 1.16 0.05 21.00
CA LEU A 96 1.80 -1.15 21.53
C LEU A 96 2.52 -0.81 22.84
N ASP A 97 2.28 -1.61 23.87
CA ASP A 97 3.07 -1.56 25.09
C ASP A 97 4.28 -2.49 24.92
N VAL A 98 5.49 -1.93 25.01
CA VAL A 98 6.74 -2.66 24.87
C VAL A 98 7.17 -3.15 26.24
N LEU A 99 7.28 -4.47 26.39
CA LEU A 99 7.73 -5.12 27.63
C LEU A 99 9.25 -5.31 27.63
N ASP A 100 9.85 -5.39 28.83
CA ASP A 100 11.24 -5.80 29.00
C ASP A 100 11.41 -7.31 28.72
N ALA A 101 12.66 -7.78 28.70
CA ALA A 101 13.03 -9.13 28.26
C ALA A 101 12.49 -10.26 29.14
N ASP A 102 12.06 -9.97 30.37
CA ASP A 102 11.38 -10.91 31.27
C ASP A 102 9.84 -10.86 31.15
N HIS A 103 9.32 -9.93 30.34
CA HIS A 103 7.90 -9.67 30.13
C HIS A 103 7.14 -9.24 31.40
N GLU A 104 7.84 -8.68 32.40
CA GLU A 104 7.23 -8.19 33.64
C GLU A 104 7.01 -6.67 33.59
N ASP A 105 8.05 -5.92 33.21
CA ASP A 105 8.02 -4.46 33.20
C ASP A 105 7.68 -3.89 31.82
N THR A 106 6.89 -2.81 31.78
CA THR A 106 6.64 -2.05 30.53
C THR A 106 7.68 -0.96 30.37
N LEU A 107 8.49 -1.03 29.31
CA LEU A 107 9.56 -0.09 29.02
C LEU A 107 9.05 1.22 28.40
N ALA A 108 8.10 1.13 27.48
CA ALA A 108 7.56 2.27 26.75
C ALA A 108 6.22 1.94 26.11
N ARG A 109 5.44 2.98 25.79
CA ARG A 109 4.25 2.89 24.93
C ARG A 109 4.59 3.46 23.56
N VAL A 110 4.43 2.66 22.53
CA VAL A 110 4.65 3.05 21.13
C VAL A 110 3.30 3.32 20.47
N SER A 111 3.05 4.58 20.13
CA SER A 111 1.90 5.03 19.35
C SER A 111 2.22 4.90 17.86
N ALA A 112 1.47 4.06 17.14
CA ALA A 112 1.68 3.80 15.73
C ALA A 112 0.62 4.50 14.87
N TYR A 113 1.08 5.40 14.00
CA TYR A 113 0.27 6.14 13.03
C TYR A 113 0.50 5.55 11.64
N LEU A 114 -0.56 5.21 10.91
CA LEU A 114 -0.48 4.47 9.66
C LEU A 114 -1.04 5.27 8.49
N LEU A 115 -0.28 5.33 7.40
CA LEU A 115 -0.68 6.01 6.17
C LEU A 115 -0.30 5.17 4.95
N SER A 116 -1.30 4.67 4.21
CA SER A 116 -1.06 3.78 3.06
C SER A 116 -0.65 4.51 1.78
N GLU A 117 -1.14 5.74 1.57
CA GLU A 117 -0.94 6.48 0.31
C GLU A 117 -0.21 7.81 0.53
N PRO A 118 0.75 8.18 -0.34
CA PRO A 118 1.51 9.42 -0.24
C PRO A 118 0.70 10.63 -0.75
N SER A 119 -0.51 10.83 -0.23
CA SER A 119 -1.39 11.95 -0.61
C SER A 119 -1.13 13.18 0.25
N LEU A 120 -0.97 14.33 -0.40
CA LEU A 120 -0.88 15.65 0.24
C LEU A 120 -2.08 15.98 1.15
N SER A 121 -3.23 15.34 0.91
CA SER A 121 -4.43 15.53 1.74
C SER A 121 -4.21 15.10 3.19
N PHE A 122 -3.22 14.23 3.46
CA PHE A 122 -2.88 13.77 4.80
C PHE A 122 -1.80 14.63 5.48
N ALA A 123 -1.13 15.54 4.76
CA ALA A 123 -0.12 16.43 5.35
C ALA A 123 -0.64 17.23 6.57
N PRO A 124 -1.88 17.77 6.58
CA PRO A 124 -2.44 18.44 7.75
C PRO A 124 -2.66 17.52 8.97
N LEU A 125 -2.74 16.20 8.76
CA LEU A 125 -2.86 15.22 9.85
C LEU A 125 -1.50 14.86 10.47
N LEU A 126 -0.42 14.95 9.69
CA LEU A 126 0.93 14.65 10.16
C LEU A 126 1.52 15.81 10.97
N LYS A 127 1.23 17.05 10.57
CA LYS A 127 1.78 18.25 11.23
C LYS A 127 1.54 18.30 12.75
N PRO A 128 0.32 18.05 13.28
CA PRO A 128 0.08 18.07 14.73
C PRO A 128 0.81 16.98 15.52
N LEU A 129 1.26 15.91 14.85
CA LEU A 129 1.99 14.82 15.50
C LEU A 129 3.47 15.14 15.73
N LEU A 130 4.00 16.10 14.96
CA LEU A 130 5.39 16.53 14.99
C LEU A 130 5.49 17.84 15.76
N THR A 131 5.85 17.72 17.03
CA THR A 131 6.01 18.83 17.98
C THR A 131 7.42 18.80 18.54
N PRO A 132 7.90 19.87 19.21
CA PRO A 132 9.22 19.88 19.81
C PRO A 132 9.45 18.76 20.83
N GLN A 133 8.38 18.25 21.45
CA GLN A 133 8.46 17.16 22.42
C GLN A 133 8.39 15.77 21.77
N SER A 134 7.65 15.63 20.66
CA SER A 134 7.42 14.34 20.02
C SER A 134 8.48 14.00 18.96
N VAL A 135 9.13 14.99 18.35
CA VAL A 135 10.16 14.78 17.31
C VAL A 135 11.30 13.87 17.76
N PRO A 136 11.94 14.08 18.94
CA PRO A 136 13.01 13.20 19.40
C PRO A 136 12.56 11.74 19.61
N GLU A 137 11.26 11.56 19.83
CA GLU A 137 10.62 10.28 20.12
C GLU A 137 9.90 9.66 18.92
N THR A 138 10.07 10.23 17.73
CA THR A 138 9.40 9.77 16.51
C THR A 138 10.37 9.00 15.60
N LEU A 139 9.94 7.82 15.14
CA LEU A 139 10.60 7.07 14.06
C LEU A 139 9.68 6.96 12.86
N VAL A 140 10.20 7.27 11.68
CA VAL A 140 9.49 7.05 10.42
C VAL A 140 9.87 5.68 9.86
N VAL A 141 8.88 4.89 9.48
CA VAL A 141 9.04 3.59 8.83
C VAL A 141 8.37 3.64 7.46
N ILE A 142 9.11 3.38 6.39
CA ILE A 142 8.56 3.21 5.04
C ILE A 142 8.50 1.71 4.73
N LEU A 143 7.31 1.23 4.39
CA LEU A 143 7.05 -0.14 3.99
C LEU A 143 7.13 -0.27 2.47
N LEU A 144 7.98 -1.18 2.02
CA LEU A 144 8.10 -1.62 0.62
C LEU A 144 7.75 -3.11 0.53
N ASP A 145 7.34 -3.61 -0.64
CA ASP A 145 7.00 -5.02 -0.83
C ASP A 145 7.83 -5.63 -1.97
N TRP A 146 8.40 -6.81 -1.73
CA TRP A 146 9.10 -7.63 -2.73
C TRP A 146 8.19 -8.17 -3.84
N SER A 147 6.88 -7.90 -3.81
CA SER A 147 6.00 -8.19 -4.96
C SER A 147 6.19 -7.25 -6.14
N ASP A 148 6.68 -6.04 -5.90
CA ASP A 148 6.85 -4.99 -6.92
C ASP A 148 8.13 -4.14 -6.71
N PRO A 149 9.33 -4.77 -6.61
CA PRO A 149 10.61 -4.08 -6.34
C PRO A 149 10.97 -3.00 -7.35
N TRP A 150 10.52 -3.11 -8.60
CA TRP A 150 10.69 -2.08 -9.64
C TRP A 150 10.04 -0.74 -9.27
N THR A 151 9.09 -0.69 -8.34
CA THR A 151 8.43 0.55 -7.91
C THR A 151 9.14 1.26 -6.76
N TRP A 152 10.10 0.61 -6.10
CA TRP A 152 10.59 1.01 -4.78
C TRP A 152 11.21 2.40 -4.74
N VAL A 153 12.06 2.74 -5.70
CA VAL A 153 12.72 4.05 -5.71
C VAL A 153 11.71 5.17 -5.96
N ARG A 154 10.73 4.95 -6.86
CA ARG A 154 9.61 5.89 -7.06
C ARG A 154 8.81 6.08 -5.76
N ARG A 155 8.43 4.98 -5.09
CA ARG A 155 7.68 5.03 -3.82
C ARG A 155 8.46 5.73 -2.71
N LEU A 156 9.75 5.42 -2.57
CA LEU A 156 10.63 6.06 -1.61
C LEU A 156 10.68 7.57 -1.87
N ARG A 157 10.81 7.99 -3.14
CA ARG A 157 10.82 9.40 -3.54
C ARG A 157 9.53 10.10 -3.15
N GLU A 158 8.38 9.51 -3.47
CA GLU A 158 7.05 10.05 -3.13
C GLU A 158 6.93 10.29 -1.62
N TRP A 159 7.32 9.32 -0.80
CA TRP A 159 7.30 9.44 0.66
C TRP A 159 8.28 10.48 1.20
N VAL A 160 9.51 10.50 0.69
CA VAL A 160 10.52 11.48 1.10
C VAL A 160 10.08 12.90 0.74
N ARG A 161 9.53 13.12 -0.47
CA ARG A 161 8.97 14.42 -0.88
C ARG A 161 7.80 14.84 0.03
N LEU A 162 6.87 13.93 0.34
CA LEU A 162 5.75 14.22 1.24
C LEU A 162 6.24 14.60 2.64
N LEU A 163 7.18 13.84 3.19
CA LEU A 163 7.80 14.13 4.49
C LEU A 163 8.47 15.51 4.46
N ARG A 164 9.32 15.79 3.47
CA ARG A 164 9.97 17.10 3.32
C ARG A 164 8.96 18.24 3.29
N HIS A 165 7.87 18.08 2.53
CA HIS A 165 6.79 19.06 2.48
C HIS A 165 6.18 19.34 3.86
N VAL A 166 5.88 18.29 4.63
CA VAL A 166 5.34 18.43 6.00
C VAL A 166 6.37 19.07 6.92
N LEU A 167 7.61 18.59 6.90
CA LEU A 167 8.69 19.00 7.80
C LEU A 167 9.09 20.47 7.61
N VAL A 168 9.15 20.94 6.37
CA VAL A 168 9.40 22.36 6.06
C VAL A 168 8.26 23.26 6.56
N SER A 169 7.03 22.73 6.61
CA SER A 169 5.84 23.47 7.08
C SER A 169 5.73 23.58 8.62
N LEU A 170 6.62 22.93 9.38
CA LEU A 170 6.65 22.99 10.84
C LEU A 170 7.15 24.35 11.34
N ASP A 171 6.85 24.66 12.59
CA ASP A 171 7.29 25.86 13.29
C ASP A 171 8.79 25.82 13.63
N ASP A 172 9.39 27.00 13.79
CA ASP A 172 10.84 27.13 14.03
C ASP A 172 11.34 26.40 15.29
N PRO A 173 10.63 26.40 16.44
CA PRO A 173 11.03 25.61 17.59
C PRO A 173 11.17 24.12 17.29
N THR A 174 10.25 23.56 16.49
CA THR A 174 10.30 22.15 16.10
C THR A 174 11.48 21.88 15.18
N LYS A 175 11.80 22.80 14.26
CA LYS A 175 12.97 22.69 13.36
C LYS A 175 14.30 22.73 14.11
N ILE A 176 14.42 23.55 15.15
CA ILE A 176 15.62 23.57 16.01
C ILE A 176 15.82 22.21 16.67
N VAL A 177 14.75 21.64 17.27
CA VAL A 177 14.83 20.30 17.89
C VAL A 177 15.15 19.21 16.85
N MET A 178 14.66 19.34 15.62
CA MET A 178 15.03 18.43 14.54
C MET A 178 16.53 18.50 14.22
N GLU A 179 17.14 19.68 14.17
CA GLU A 179 18.58 19.85 13.96
C GLU A 179 19.42 19.25 15.11
N GLU A 180 18.97 19.45 16.35
CA GLU A 180 19.59 18.84 17.53
C GLU A 180 19.50 17.31 17.47
N THR A 181 18.29 16.78 17.20
CA THR A 181 18.04 15.34 17.03
C THR A 181 18.95 14.77 15.95
N MET A 182 19.11 15.45 14.82
CA MET A 182 19.99 15.02 13.74
C MET A 182 21.46 14.97 14.16
N THR A 183 21.93 15.95 14.92
CA THR A 183 23.28 15.97 15.45
C THR A 183 23.53 14.77 16.37
N GLU A 184 22.61 14.54 17.31
CA GLU A 184 22.68 13.38 18.20
C GLU A 184 22.70 12.05 17.44
N TRP A 185 21.85 11.92 16.41
CA TRP A 185 21.76 10.72 15.60
C TRP A 185 23.00 10.46 14.73
N ARG A 186 23.66 11.51 14.22
CA ARG A 186 24.94 11.39 13.49
C ARG A 186 26.03 10.79 14.39
N ASP A 187 25.98 11.06 15.70
CA ASP A 187 26.99 10.67 16.68
C ASP A 187 26.67 9.37 17.44
N ARG A 188 25.38 8.98 17.54
CA ARG A 188 24.83 7.88 18.36
C ARG A 188 25.55 6.52 18.27
N LYS A 189 26.28 6.27 17.18
CA LYS A 189 26.97 4.99 16.93
C LYS A 189 28.46 5.08 16.63
N ARG A 190 29.02 6.28 16.49
CA ARG A 190 30.48 6.45 16.32
C ARG A 190 31.25 6.30 17.65
N GLY A 191 30.54 6.15 18.77
CA GLY A 191 31.13 6.09 20.12
C GLY A 191 30.92 4.81 20.95
N MET A 192 30.30 3.72 20.42
CA MET A 192 29.89 2.59 21.30
C MET A 192 30.03 1.17 20.69
N ASP A 193 30.95 0.98 19.75
CA ASP A 193 31.35 -0.36 19.27
C ASP A 193 32.77 -0.72 19.73
N SER A 194 33.04 -0.67 21.04
CA SER A 194 34.19 -1.33 21.67
C SER A 194 33.95 -2.84 21.86
N GLY A 195 33.42 -3.49 20.81
CA GLY A 195 33.20 -4.93 20.72
C GLY A 195 34.30 -5.69 19.95
N ALA A 196 35.25 -4.98 19.35
CA ALA A 196 36.43 -5.57 18.70
C ALA A 196 37.67 -5.34 19.58
N ALA A 197 38.10 -6.41 20.26
CA ALA A 197 39.42 -6.60 20.86
C ALA A 197 39.92 -5.58 21.93
N GLY A 198 39.79 -5.95 23.20
CA GLY A 198 40.94 -5.91 24.11
C GLY A 198 41.57 -4.56 24.50
N ALA A 199 40.81 -3.48 24.66
CA ALA A 199 41.33 -2.23 25.23
C ALA A 199 40.46 -1.71 26.39
N GLN A 200 40.45 -2.43 27.51
CA GLN A 200 40.39 -1.74 28.80
C GLN A 200 41.75 -1.06 29.00
N GLY A 201 41.84 0.25 28.75
CA GLY A 201 43.08 0.98 28.99
C GLY A 201 43.07 2.40 28.46
N LEU A 202 43.06 3.34 29.40
CA LEU A 202 43.28 4.78 29.28
C LEU A 202 42.10 5.60 28.75
N ALA A 203 41.34 6.16 29.70
CA ALA A 203 40.76 7.48 29.54
C ALA A 203 41.89 8.47 29.21
N SER A 204 42.09 8.75 27.93
CA SER A 204 42.84 9.93 27.50
C SER A 204 41.91 11.13 27.59
N SER A 205 42.42 12.20 28.18
CA SER A 205 41.81 13.51 28.31
C SER A 205 41.73 14.24 26.96
N GLY A 206 41.10 13.64 25.97
CA GLY A 206 40.69 14.27 24.72
C GLY A 206 39.17 14.20 24.64
N GLY A 207 38.50 15.31 24.33
CA GLY A 207 37.06 15.30 24.07
C GLY A 207 36.70 14.28 22.97
N PRO A 208 35.42 13.93 22.80
CA PRO A 208 34.99 12.94 21.81
C PRO A 208 35.55 13.33 20.43
N VAL A 209 36.46 12.52 19.90
CA VAL A 209 37.04 12.73 18.56
C VAL A 209 35.96 12.34 17.56
N SER A 210 35.21 13.33 17.06
CA SER A 210 34.24 13.14 15.99
C SER A 210 34.99 12.85 14.69
N ILE A 211 34.98 11.59 14.24
CA ILE A 211 35.49 11.21 12.92
C ILE A 211 34.60 11.90 11.88
N PRO A 212 35.17 12.59 10.86
CA PRO A 212 34.37 13.23 9.83
C PRO A 212 33.50 12.22 9.09
N LEU A 213 32.32 12.67 8.65
CA LEU A 213 31.38 11.85 7.90
C LEU A 213 31.98 11.42 6.56
N GLY A 214 31.70 10.18 6.16
CA GLY A 214 32.02 9.71 4.82
C GLY A 214 31.17 10.38 3.74
N PRO A 215 31.55 10.26 2.46
CA PRO A 215 30.73 10.78 1.38
C PRO A 215 29.36 10.11 1.37
N GLY A 216 28.30 10.89 1.14
CA GLY A 216 26.93 10.39 1.14
C GLY A 216 26.32 10.18 2.53
N GLU A 217 27.09 10.22 3.62
CA GLU A 217 26.56 10.00 4.97
C GLU A 217 25.85 11.27 5.48
N TRP A 218 24.53 11.17 5.68
CA TRP A 218 23.71 12.25 6.24
C TRP A 218 23.68 13.55 5.41
N ASP A 219 23.89 13.46 4.10
CA ASP A 219 23.78 14.59 3.16
C ASP A 219 22.35 15.17 3.12
N GLU A 220 21.33 14.32 3.22
CA GLU A 220 19.91 14.66 3.01
C GLU A 220 19.06 14.31 4.23
N GLY A 221 19.57 14.62 5.42
CA GLY A 221 18.91 14.38 6.69
C GLY A 221 17.50 14.98 6.79
N LEU A 222 16.52 14.20 7.25
CA LEU A 222 15.12 14.63 7.33
C LEU A 222 14.73 15.31 8.65
N GLY A 223 15.60 15.34 9.66
CA GLY A 223 15.25 15.87 10.99
C GLY A 223 14.57 14.85 11.92
N VAL A 224 14.11 13.72 11.37
CA VAL A 224 13.57 12.56 12.09
C VAL A 224 14.23 11.29 11.57
N PRO A 225 14.49 10.28 12.42
CA PRO A 225 15.09 9.03 11.99
C PRO A 225 14.17 8.25 11.05
N LEU A 226 14.78 7.55 10.08
CA LEU A 226 14.09 6.80 9.04
C LEU A 226 14.53 5.33 9.05
N CYS A 227 13.56 4.43 8.88
CA CYS A 227 13.77 3.00 8.68
C CYS A 227 12.98 2.55 7.46
N VAL A 228 13.61 1.79 6.56
CA VAL A 228 12.94 1.18 5.41
C VAL A 228 12.84 -0.32 5.65
N VAL A 229 11.63 -0.85 5.51
CA VAL A 229 11.32 -2.26 5.75
C VAL A 229 10.78 -2.83 4.44
N CYS A 230 11.53 -3.75 3.83
CA CYS A 230 11.09 -4.46 2.63
C CYS A 230 10.45 -5.79 3.04
N GLN A 231 9.12 -5.87 2.95
CA GLN A 231 8.31 -7.02 3.30
C GLN A 231 8.29 -8.07 2.18
N GLY A 232 7.99 -9.32 2.54
CA GLY A 232 7.80 -10.40 1.57
C GLY A 232 9.10 -10.95 0.96
N ALA A 233 10.21 -10.97 1.70
CA ALA A 233 11.50 -11.43 1.17
C ALA A 233 11.52 -12.91 0.73
N ASP A 234 10.54 -13.73 1.14
CA ASP A 234 10.27 -15.06 0.57
C ASP A 234 9.98 -15.04 -0.94
N LYS A 235 9.51 -13.90 -1.48
CA LYS A 235 9.25 -13.73 -2.91
C LYS A 235 10.53 -13.65 -3.74
N ILE A 236 11.71 -13.42 -3.14
CA ILE A 236 12.99 -13.40 -3.85
C ILE A 236 13.25 -14.73 -4.57
N GLU A 237 13.02 -15.86 -3.89
CA GLU A 237 13.19 -17.19 -4.48
C GLU A 237 12.21 -17.43 -5.64
N LYS A 238 10.98 -16.90 -5.52
CA LYS A 238 9.97 -16.95 -6.57
C LYS A 238 10.40 -16.14 -7.80
N MET A 239 10.96 -14.95 -7.60
CA MET A 239 11.42 -14.07 -8.68
C MET A 239 12.57 -14.68 -9.48
N GLU A 240 13.51 -15.35 -8.81
CA GLU A 240 14.59 -16.10 -9.47
C GLU A 240 14.03 -17.23 -10.35
N LYS A 241 13.09 -18.02 -9.82
CA LYS A 241 12.53 -19.18 -10.52
C LYS A 241 11.56 -18.83 -11.65
N GLU A 242 10.69 -17.84 -11.45
CA GLU A 242 9.60 -17.53 -12.38
C GLU A 242 9.97 -16.41 -13.37
N HIS A 243 10.81 -15.46 -12.98
CA HIS A 243 11.16 -14.29 -13.78
C HIS A 243 12.61 -14.29 -14.26
N GLY A 244 13.41 -15.30 -13.89
CA GLY A 244 14.79 -15.47 -14.35
C GLY A 244 15.76 -14.41 -13.81
N TRP A 245 15.38 -13.73 -12.73
CA TRP A 245 16.25 -12.78 -12.04
C TRP A 245 17.49 -13.50 -11.49
N ARG A 246 18.64 -12.85 -11.60
CA ARG A 246 19.92 -13.37 -11.12
C ARG A 246 20.33 -12.59 -9.88
N GLU A 247 21.45 -13.02 -9.30
CA GLU A 247 22.06 -12.31 -8.16
C GLU A 247 22.41 -10.85 -8.53
N GLU A 248 22.63 -10.57 -9.81
CA GLU A 248 22.98 -9.24 -10.33
C GLU A 248 21.90 -8.20 -10.04
N GLU A 249 20.63 -8.55 -10.27
CA GLU A 249 19.49 -7.69 -10.04
C GLU A 249 19.26 -7.47 -8.54
N PHE A 250 19.44 -8.51 -7.70
CA PHE A 250 19.29 -8.40 -6.25
C PHE A 250 20.40 -7.55 -5.63
N ASP A 251 21.65 -7.74 -6.05
CA ASP A 251 22.80 -6.91 -5.66
C ASP A 251 22.60 -5.45 -6.08
N PHE A 252 22.13 -5.22 -7.31
CA PHE A 252 21.83 -3.87 -7.79
C PHE A 252 20.78 -3.18 -6.91
N ILE A 253 19.66 -3.86 -6.60
CA ILE A 253 18.62 -3.31 -5.72
C ILE A 253 19.20 -2.96 -4.35
N LEU A 254 20.01 -3.86 -3.79
CA LEU A 254 20.63 -3.66 -2.48
C LEU A 254 21.62 -2.49 -2.49
N GLN A 255 22.50 -2.39 -3.49
CA GLN A 255 23.44 -1.28 -3.65
C GLN A 255 22.71 0.04 -3.84
N PHE A 256 21.63 0.05 -4.64
CA PHE A 256 20.83 1.24 -4.90
C PHE A 256 20.16 1.74 -3.64
N LEU A 257 19.38 0.91 -2.95
CA LEU A 257 18.72 1.29 -1.71
C LEU A 257 19.71 1.76 -0.65
N ARG A 258 20.81 1.03 -0.44
CA ARG A 258 21.85 1.42 0.53
C ARG A 258 22.45 2.80 0.22
N THR A 259 22.67 3.11 -1.06
CA THR A 259 23.19 4.41 -1.51
C THR A 259 22.21 5.54 -1.17
N LEU A 260 20.92 5.36 -1.43
CA LEU A 260 19.90 6.36 -1.12
C LEU A 260 19.73 6.55 0.39
N LEU A 261 19.65 5.44 1.13
CA LEU A 261 19.37 5.44 2.57
C LEU A 261 20.54 5.98 3.40
N LEU A 262 21.78 5.85 2.89
CA LEU A 262 22.96 6.45 3.50
C LEU A 262 22.83 7.98 3.62
N LYS A 263 22.23 8.63 2.61
CA LYS A 263 22.01 10.09 2.61
C LYS A 263 21.06 10.54 3.70
N HIS A 264 20.12 9.69 4.08
CA HIS A 264 19.15 9.96 5.14
C HIS A 264 19.59 9.45 6.52
N GLY A 265 20.74 8.76 6.62
CA GLY A 265 21.14 8.07 7.86
C GLY A 265 20.19 6.94 8.25
N ALA A 266 19.44 6.41 7.29
CA ALA A 266 18.36 5.47 7.52
C ALA A 266 18.86 4.03 7.72
N SER A 267 18.01 3.20 8.32
CA SER A 267 18.23 1.75 8.40
C SER A 267 17.43 1.00 7.32
N LEU A 268 17.91 -0.18 6.93
CA LEU A 268 17.25 -1.08 5.98
C LEU A 268 17.11 -2.47 6.59
N ILE A 269 15.94 -3.08 6.46
CA ILE A 269 15.71 -4.47 6.88
C ILE A 269 14.76 -5.18 5.93
N TYR A 270 15.06 -6.43 5.60
CA TYR A 270 14.15 -7.31 4.90
C TYR A 270 13.42 -8.23 5.88
N THR A 271 12.12 -8.41 5.66
CA THR A 271 11.27 -9.23 6.53
C THR A 271 10.49 -10.24 5.73
N THR A 272 10.48 -11.48 6.23
CA THR A 272 9.65 -12.56 5.71
C THR A 272 8.49 -12.80 6.66
N PRO A 273 7.24 -12.95 6.16
CA PRO A 273 6.10 -13.23 7.01
C PRO A 273 6.35 -14.45 7.91
N PHE A 274 5.94 -14.36 9.17
CA PHE A 274 6.02 -15.43 10.17
C PHE A 274 7.44 -15.92 10.53
N LEU A 275 8.49 -15.32 9.97
CA LEU A 275 9.88 -15.66 10.31
C LEU A 275 10.45 -14.69 11.34
N ALA A 276 11.05 -15.24 12.39
CA ALA A 276 11.77 -14.45 13.40
C ALA A 276 12.90 -13.64 12.74
N ASN A 277 12.97 -12.36 13.08
CA ASN A 277 13.92 -11.43 12.49
C ASN A 277 14.31 -10.34 13.52
N SER A 278 15.22 -9.44 13.14
CA SER A 278 15.74 -8.40 14.03
C SER A 278 14.91 -7.11 14.04
N LEU A 279 13.72 -7.09 13.43
CA LEU A 279 12.89 -5.89 13.28
C LEU A 279 12.59 -5.24 14.62
N GLN A 280 12.11 -6.03 15.57
CA GLN A 280 11.77 -5.56 16.92
C GLN A 280 12.98 -4.89 17.59
N SER A 281 14.14 -5.56 17.57
CA SER A 281 15.37 -5.02 18.15
C SER A 281 15.85 -3.76 17.43
N LEU A 282 15.70 -3.69 16.10
CA LEU A 282 16.07 -2.53 15.29
C LEU A 282 15.21 -1.32 15.65
N LEU A 283 13.89 -1.50 15.70
CA LEU A 283 12.93 -0.43 16.00
C LEU A 283 13.04 0.03 17.46
N HIS A 284 13.19 -0.89 18.42
CA HIS A 284 13.43 -0.54 19.83
C HIS A 284 14.72 0.27 19.98
N SER A 285 15.82 -0.19 19.38
CA SER A 285 17.08 0.55 19.39
C SER A 285 16.96 1.91 18.72
N SER A 286 16.15 2.04 17.66
CA SER A 286 15.95 3.30 16.94
C SER A 286 15.12 4.29 17.77
N LEU A 287 14.07 3.82 18.44
CA LEU A 287 13.24 4.62 19.35
C LEU A 287 13.91 4.91 20.71
N GLY A 288 15.17 4.50 20.91
CA GLY A 288 15.86 4.66 22.19
C GLY A 288 15.23 3.86 23.34
N ILE A 289 14.51 2.79 23.01
CA ILE A 289 13.94 1.86 23.99
C ILE A 289 15.01 0.82 24.31
N HIS A 290 15.49 0.83 25.54
CA HIS A 290 16.55 -0.07 26.00
C HIS A 290 16.00 -1.02 27.05
N SER A 291 16.22 -2.31 26.84
CA SER A 291 15.96 -3.34 27.86
C SER A 291 16.92 -3.15 29.04
N LEU A 292 16.39 -3.21 30.26
CA LEU A 292 17.19 -3.11 31.48
C LEU A 292 17.93 -4.42 31.77
N LEU A 293 17.47 -5.51 31.16
CA LEU A 293 17.96 -6.88 31.39
C LEU A 293 18.89 -7.38 30.30
N LYS A 294 18.70 -6.93 29.05
CA LYS A 294 19.43 -7.43 27.88
C LYS A 294 19.93 -6.29 27.01
N ARG A 295 21.25 -6.23 26.83
CA ARG A 295 21.83 -5.37 25.79
C ARG A 295 21.48 -5.93 24.42
N GLN A 296 20.69 -5.19 23.65
CA GLN A 296 20.39 -5.53 22.26
C GLN A 296 21.61 -5.22 21.38
N SER A 297 22.14 -6.24 20.71
CA SER A 297 23.14 -6.06 19.66
C SER A 297 22.51 -6.38 18.30
N LEU A 298 22.67 -5.47 17.35
CA LEU A 298 22.20 -5.65 15.99
C LEU A 298 23.35 -6.23 15.15
N LYS A 299 23.19 -7.47 14.70
CA LYS A 299 24.14 -8.11 13.79
C LYS A 299 23.76 -7.76 12.35
N HIS A 300 24.50 -6.84 11.74
CA HIS A 300 24.33 -6.48 10.33
C HIS A 300 24.46 -7.72 9.42
N ASN A 301 23.73 -7.72 8.32
CA ASN A 301 23.82 -8.74 7.29
C ASN A 301 23.55 -8.11 5.93
N VAL A 302 24.51 -8.26 5.02
CA VAL A 302 24.39 -7.82 3.61
C VAL A 302 24.73 -8.96 2.65
N ILE A 303 24.83 -10.18 3.17
CA ILE A 303 25.27 -11.37 2.43
C ILE A 303 24.07 -12.26 2.13
N ASP A 304 23.26 -12.58 3.14
CA ASP A 304 22.06 -13.39 2.90
C ASP A 304 20.94 -12.52 2.31
N ARG A 305 20.67 -12.68 1.02
CA ARG A 305 19.73 -11.86 0.24
C ARG A 305 18.31 -11.77 0.82
N ASP A 306 17.84 -12.78 1.54
CA ASP A 306 16.51 -12.83 2.17
C ASP A 306 16.50 -12.29 3.61
N LYS A 307 17.68 -12.01 4.20
CA LYS A 307 17.85 -11.59 5.60
C LYS A 307 18.75 -10.37 5.72
N ILE A 308 18.57 -9.41 4.82
CA ILE A 308 19.31 -8.15 4.85
C ILE A 308 18.95 -7.34 6.09
N LEU A 309 19.98 -6.86 6.78
CA LEU A 309 19.89 -5.91 7.88
C LEU A 309 21.06 -4.92 7.81
N VAL A 310 20.74 -3.67 7.55
CA VAL A 310 21.67 -2.53 7.57
C VAL A 310 21.21 -1.58 8.68
N PRO A 311 21.82 -1.65 9.88
CA PRO A 311 21.50 -0.71 10.94
C PRO A 311 21.93 0.72 10.58
N ALA A 312 21.25 1.73 11.13
CA ALA A 312 21.67 3.13 10.97
C ALA A 312 23.14 3.31 11.41
N ASN A 313 23.86 4.20 10.71
CA ASN A 313 25.28 4.53 10.89
C ASN A 313 26.29 3.37 10.71
N TRP A 314 25.88 2.19 10.22
CA TRP A 314 26.82 1.10 9.93
C TRP A 314 27.44 1.19 8.53
N ASP A 315 26.68 1.68 7.56
CA ASP A 315 27.02 1.62 6.15
C ASP A 315 28.02 2.71 5.72
N SER A 316 28.67 2.54 4.57
CA SER A 316 29.51 3.56 3.93
C SER A 316 29.74 3.23 2.44
N TRP A 317 30.12 4.21 1.62
CA TRP A 317 30.41 3.98 0.19
C TRP A 317 31.41 2.85 -0.05
N GLY A 318 32.44 2.73 0.81
CA GLY A 318 33.41 1.65 0.72
C GLY A 318 32.76 0.26 0.84
N LYS A 319 31.77 0.09 1.74
CA LYS A 319 31.06 -1.19 1.92
C LYS A 319 30.07 -1.48 0.80
N ILE A 320 29.44 -0.45 0.22
CA ILE A 320 28.48 -0.60 -0.87
C ILE A 320 29.22 -0.97 -2.17
N ARG A 321 30.37 -0.35 -2.44
CA ARG A 321 31.18 -0.57 -3.65
C ARG A 321 31.66 -2.02 -3.81
N ILE A 322 31.90 -2.71 -2.70
CA ILE A 322 32.50 -4.05 -2.69
C ILE A 322 31.50 -5.15 -3.11
N ILE A 323 30.18 -4.91 -3.02
CA ILE A 323 29.18 -5.92 -3.42
C ILE A 323 29.37 -6.28 -4.90
N ARG A 324 29.42 -5.27 -5.75
CA ARG A 324 29.56 -5.44 -7.20
C ARG A 324 30.27 -4.25 -7.84
N GLU A 325 31.21 -4.55 -8.74
CA GLU A 325 31.93 -3.55 -9.51
C GLU A 325 31.04 -2.89 -10.58
N GLY A 326 31.38 -1.67 -10.99
CA GLY A 326 30.65 -0.94 -12.04
C GLY A 326 29.40 -0.19 -11.58
N PHE A 327 29.11 -0.16 -10.27
CA PHE A 327 27.98 0.59 -9.72
C PHE A 327 28.34 2.08 -9.48
N ASP A 328 27.68 2.99 -10.21
CA ASP A 328 27.89 4.44 -10.10
C ASP A 328 27.14 5.05 -8.90
N MET A 329 27.72 4.88 -7.71
CA MET A 329 27.14 5.45 -6.48
C MET A 329 27.09 6.98 -6.48
N GLU A 330 28.05 7.65 -7.11
CA GLU A 330 28.18 9.11 -7.04
C GLU A 330 27.13 9.78 -7.92
N GLY A 331 26.93 9.27 -9.13
CA GLY A 331 25.83 9.69 -10.01
C GLY A 331 24.48 9.45 -9.35
N ILE A 332 24.25 8.25 -8.81
CA ILE A 332 22.97 7.90 -8.13
C ILE A 332 22.72 8.77 -6.91
N SER A 333 23.75 8.99 -6.07
CA SER A 333 23.67 9.88 -4.90
C SER A 333 23.28 11.29 -5.32
N THR A 334 23.95 11.84 -6.34
CA THR A 334 23.71 13.20 -6.82
C THR A 334 22.31 13.34 -7.45
N ALA A 335 21.92 12.39 -8.30
CA ALA A 335 20.60 12.31 -8.90
C ALA A 335 19.49 12.30 -7.84
N TRP A 336 19.67 11.53 -6.76
CA TRP A 336 18.72 11.49 -5.65
C TRP A 336 18.58 12.84 -4.94
N SER A 337 19.69 13.53 -4.68
CA SER A 337 19.66 14.86 -4.06
C SER A 337 18.86 15.87 -4.86
N ILE A 338 18.91 15.80 -6.19
CA ILE A 338 18.14 16.68 -7.08
C ILE A 338 16.67 16.27 -7.04
N GLU A 339 16.41 14.97 -7.20
CA GLU A 339 15.07 14.42 -7.38
C GLU A 339 14.16 14.60 -6.15
N ILE A 340 14.69 14.61 -4.93
CA ILE A 340 13.87 14.77 -3.72
C ILE A 340 13.49 16.23 -3.39
N GLN A 341 13.99 17.23 -4.12
CA GLN A 341 13.69 18.64 -3.83
C GLN A 341 12.34 19.11 -4.39
N ASP A 342 11.84 18.44 -5.44
CA ASP A 342 10.55 18.81 -6.02
C ASP A 342 9.39 18.57 -5.06
N PRO A 343 8.30 19.35 -5.16
CA PRO A 343 7.11 19.12 -4.36
C PRO A 343 6.48 17.75 -4.65
N PRO A 344 5.69 17.19 -3.71
CA PRO A 344 4.96 15.95 -3.96
C PRO A 344 4.04 16.08 -5.16
N GLU A 345 4.16 15.16 -6.11
CA GLU A 345 3.30 15.12 -7.28
C GLU A 345 1.86 14.78 -6.84
N PRO A 346 0.83 15.47 -7.37
CA PRO A 346 -0.54 15.04 -7.15
C PRO A 346 -0.70 13.64 -7.73
N LEU A 347 -1.25 12.71 -6.93
CA LEU A 347 -1.50 11.33 -7.37
C LEU A 347 -2.14 11.33 -8.76
N PRO A 348 -1.65 10.51 -9.71
CA PRO A 348 -2.28 10.42 -11.01
C PRO A 348 -3.73 9.99 -10.79
N LYS A 349 -4.66 10.86 -11.17
CA LYS A 349 -6.08 10.49 -11.27
C LYS A 349 -6.12 9.27 -12.17
N ARG A 350 -6.56 8.14 -11.63
CA ARG A 350 -6.86 6.92 -12.39
C ARG A 350 -7.52 7.35 -13.71
N PRO A 351 -6.95 7.04 -14.89
CA PRO A 351 -7.50 7.58 -16.13
C PRO A 351 -8.86 6.93 -16.35
N VAL A 352 -9.92 7.72 -16.16
CA VAL A 352 -11.18 7.46 -16.83
C VAL A 352 -10.88 7.74 -18.29
N GLY A 353 -11.02 6.70 -19.12
CA GLY A 353 -10.42 6.60 -20.45
C GLY A 353 -10.42 7.89 -21.26
N TYR A 354 -9.22 8.39 -21.52
CA TYR A 354 -8.89 9.21 -22.67
C TYR A 354 -7.51 8.76 -23.13
N GLN A 355 -7.37 8.60 -24.44
CA GLN A 355 -6.17 8.17 -25.13
C GLN A 355 -4.95 8.91 -24.59
N GLN A 356 -3.92 8.16 -24.21
CA GLN A 356 -2.56 8.69 -24.12
C GLN A 356 -2.13 9.03 -25.54
N ASP A 357 -2.29 10.29 -25.92
CA ASP A 357 -1.25 10.90 -26.74
C ASP A 357 0.01 10.86 -25.89
N GLU A 358 0.96 10.02 -26.28
CA GLU A 358 2.35 10.08 -25.83
C GLU A 358 2.95 11.41 -26.30
N GLN A 359 2.53 12.52 -25.69
CA GLN A 359 3.39 13.69 -25.57
C GLN A 359 4.50 13.27 -24.62
N GLN A 360 5.53 12.65 -25.19
CA GLN A 360 6.87 12.63 -24.63
C GLN A 360 7.20 14.08 -24.29
N ASP A 361 7.21 14.39 -23.00
CA ASP A 361 7.89 15.58 -22.51
C ASP A 361 9.36 15.43 -22.96
N PRO A 362 9.88 16.28 -23.84
CA PRO A 362 11.20 16.11 -24.44
C PRO A 362 12.36 16.39 -23.46
N SER A 363 12.08 16.47 -22.15
CA SER A 363 13.06 16.72 -21.08
C SER A 363 13.35 15.51 -20.19
N ALA A 364 12.76 14.34 -20.44
CA ALA A 364 12.86 13.17 -19.55
C ALA A 364 13.86 12.08 -19.99
N ASP A 365 14.64 12.31 -21.06
CA ASP A 365 15.58 11.32 -21.63
C ASP A 365 17.03 11.47 -21.14
N ASP A 366 17.28 12.36 -20.17
CA ASP A 366 18.66 12.75 -19.82
C ASP A 366 19.38 11.75 -18.89
N GLY A 367 18.76 10.63 -18.51
CA GLY A 367 19.36 9.66 -17.58
C GLY A 367 19.76 10.25 -16.22
N THR A 368 19.23 11.43 -15.87
CA THR A 368 19.60 12.22 -14.69
C THR A 368 18.77 11.88 -13.43
N SER A 369 17.65 11.16 -13.57
CA SER A 369 16.79 10.79 -12.43
C SER A 369 17.20 9.43 -11.86
N ALA A 370 17.35 9.36 -10.53
CA ALA A 370 17.65 8.12 -9.83
C ALA A 370 16.51 7.10 -10.02
N VAL A 371 15.24 7.55 -10.01
CA VAL A 371 14.09 6.69 -10.33
C VAL A 371 14.22 6.10 -11.74
N THR A 372 14.55 6.91 -12.75
CA THR A 372 14.67 6.41 -14.13
C THR A 372 15.80 5.39 -14.29
N ILE A 373 16.97 5.64 -13.69
CA ILE A 373 18.11 4.69 -13.70
C ILE A 373 17.71 3.36 -13.07
N PHE A 374 17.00 3.41 -11.93
CA PHE A 374 16.57 2.21 -11.24
C PHE A 374 15.55 1.40 -12.05
N GLU A 375 14.54 2.05 -12.61
CA GLU A 375 13.46 1.38 -13.34
C GLU A 375 13.86 0.89 -14.74
N GLN A 376 14.86 1.52 -15.36
CA GLN A 376 15.46 1.01 -16.59
C GLN A 376 16.21 -0.30 -16.34
N THR A 377 16.81 -0.44 -15.16
CA THR A 377 17.57 -1.63 -14.76
C THR A 377 16.66 -2.73 -14.21
N ILE A 378 15.74 -2.37 -13.31
CA ILE A 378 14.79 -3.27 -12.66
C ILE A 378 13.41 -3.08 -13.27
N LYS A 379 13.08 -3.92 -14.26
CA LYS A 379 11.83 -3.84 -15.02
C LYS A 379 10.72 -4.71 -14.41
N ASP A 380 9.48 -4.33 -14.69
CA ASP A 380 8.28 -5.11 -14.31
C ASP A 380 8.13 -6.35 -15.21
N PRO A 381 8.24 -7.58 -14.66
CA PRO A 381 8.06 -8.80 -15.44
C PRO A 381 6.66 -8.93 -16.08
N LYS A 382 5.66 -8.26 -15.51
CA LYS A 382 4.29 -8.24 -16.07
C LYS A 382 4.19 -7.39 -17.32
N ARG A 383 5.01 -6.35 -17.47
CA ARG A 383 5.05 -5.55 -18.71
C ARG A 383 5.61 -6.35 -19.86
N ASP A 384 6.68 -7.10 -19.63
CA ASP A 384 7.29 -7.95 -20.66
C ASP A 384 6.38 -9.10 -21.08
N THR A 385 5.67 -9.73 -20.13
CA THR A 385 4.64 -10.73 -20.45
C THR A 385 3.43 -10.12 -21.14
N SER A 386 2.99 -8.91 -20.81
CA SER A 386 1.89 -8.24 -21.52
C SER A 386 2.26 -7.89 -22.96
N LEU A 387 3.51 -7.49 -23.23
CA LEU A 387 4.01 -7.26 -24.59
C LEU A 387 4.17 -8.57 -25.38
N ALA A 388 4.68 -9.63 -24.74
CA ALA A 388 4.77 -10.95 -25.34
C ALA A 388 3.39 -11.56 -25.63
N VAL A 389 2.44 -11.40 -24.70
CA VAL A 389 1.05 -11.84 -24.87
C VAL A 389 0.31 -10.97 -25.87
N ALA A 390 0.56 -9.66 -25.95
CA ALA A 390 -0.01 -8.79 -27.00
C ALA A 390 0.41 -9.23 -28.41
N SER A 391 1.63 -9.78 -28.57
CA SER A 391 2.07 -10.37 -29.84
C SER A 391 1.39 -11.72 -30.18
N GLN A 392 0.83 -12.43 -29.18
CA GLN A 392 0.08 -13.68 -29.37
C GLN A 392 -1.45 -13.50 -29.34
N GLN A 393 -1.96 -12.43 -28.74
CA GLN A 393 -3.39 -12.12 -28.55
C GLN A 393 -3.98 -11.18 -29.62
N ASN A 394 -3.39 -11.12 -30.82
CA ASN A 394 -4.07 -10.48 -31.96
C ASN A 394 -5.26 -11.33 -32.50
N LYS A 395 -5.87 -12.17 -31.65
CA LYS A 395 -7.03 -13.01 -31.98
C LYS A 395 -8.19 -12.95 -31.00
N ASP A 396 -8.02 -12.50 -29.75
CA ASP A 396 -9.11 -12.42 -28.77
C ASP A 396 -9.08 -11.10 -27.98
N LYS A 397 -9.07 -9.97 -28.70
CA LYS A 397 -9.33 -8.65 -28.10
C LYS A 397 -10.84 -8.48 -27.96
N ILE A 398 -11.39 -8.67 -26.76
CA ILE A 398 -12.78 -8.28 -26.41
C ILE A 398 -12.81 -6.77 -26.11
N GLU A 399 -12.26 -5.97 -27.00
CA GLU A 399 -12.45 -4.52 -27.00
C GLU A 399 -12.91 -4.18 -28.41
N VAL A 400 -14.22 -3.96 -28.55
CA VAL A 400 -14.78 -3.43 -29.78
C VAL A 400 -14.37 -1.96 -29.81
N GLU A 401 -13.40 -1.63 -30.66
CA GLU A 401 -13.11 -0.24 -31.01
C GLU A 401 -14.37 0.36 -31.61
N THR A 402 -15.05 1.18 -30.81
CA THR A 402 -16.21 1.93 -31.28
C THR A 402 -15.69 3.06 -32.16
N THR A 403 -16.24 3.17 -33.37
CA THR A 403 -15.93 4.32 -34.23
C THR A 403 -16.47 5.58 -33.56
N GLY A 404 -15.67 6.64 -33.55
CA GLY A 404 -16.06 7.92 -32.98
C GLY A 404 -17.37 8.41 -33.60
N LEU A 405 -18.24 9.00 -32.77
CA LEU A 405 -19.61 9.34 -33.17
C LEU A 405 -19.66 10.23 -34.42
N GLN A 406 -18.73 11.18 -34.52
CA GLN A 406 -18.63 12.09 -35.66
C GLN A 406 -18.21 11.38 -36.96
N SER A 407 -17.26 10.45 -36.89
CA SER A 407 -16.79 9.71 -38.07
C SER A 407 -17.79 8.66 -38.53
N PHE A 408 -18.60 8.12 -37.61
CA PHE A 408 -19.75 7.29 -37.97
C PHE A 408 -20.83 8.12 -38.69
N LEU A 409 -21.18 9.29 -38.16
CA LEU A 409 -22.20 10.16 -38.74
C LEU A 409 -21.80 10.70 -40.11
N GLU A 410 -20.53 11.07 -40.32
CA GLU A 410 -20.03 11.48 -41.64
C GLU A 410 -20.19 10.37 -42.67
N LYS A 411 -19.81 9.13 -42.34
CA LYS A 411 -20.00 7.98 -43.22
C LYS A 411 -21.49 7.71 -43.52
N GLN A 412 -22.37 7.86 -42.54
CA GLN A 412 -23.81 7.69 -42.76
C GLN A 412 -24.42 8.82 -43.59
N LEU A 413 -23.88 10.04 -43.48
CA LEU A 413 -24.31 11.17 -44.29
C LEU A 413 -23.93 10.97 -45.76
N GLU A 414 -22.73 10.48 -46.06
CA GLU A 414 -22.33 10.12 -47.42
C GLU A 414 -23.26 9.06 -48.03
N VAL A 415 -23.62 8.02 -47.25
CA VAL A 415 -24.56 6.99 -47.70
C VAL A 415 -25.96 7.56 -47.95
N LEU A 416 -26.44 8.48 -47.10
CA LEU A 416 -27.73 9.14 -47.29
C LEU A 416 -27.75 10.06 -48.51
N GLU A 417 -26.65 10.77 -48.78
CA GLU A 417 -26.53 11.58 -49.98
C GLU A 417 -26.55 10.70 -51.23
N GLN A 418 -25.86 9.55 -51.19
CA GLN A 418 -25.83 8.60 -52.29
C GLN A 418 -27.24 8.02 -52.56
N LEU A 419 -27.94 7.57 -51.51
CA LEU A 419 -29.31 7.08 -51.64
C LEU A 419 -30.28 8.16 -52.10
N LYS A 420 -30.11 9.42 -51.65
CA LYS A 420 -30.92 10.55 -52.13
C LYS A 420 -30.71 10.77 -53.63
N THR A 421 -29.47 10.71 -54.11
CA THR A 421 -29.19 10.87 -55.54
C THR A 421 -29.76 9.73 -56.36
N GLU A 422 -29.68 8.49 -55.87
CA GLU A 422 -30.32 7.33 -56.50
C GLU A 422 -31.84 7.50 -56.56
N ASP A 423 -32.49 7.95 -55.47
CA ASP A 423 -33.93 8.14 -55.40
C ASP A 423 -34.42 9.30 -56.28
N GLU A 424 -33.65 10.39 -56.39
CA GLU A 424 -33.91 11.49 -57.35
C GLU A 424 -33.73 11.03 -58.80
N GLN A 425 -32.76 10.16 -59.07
CA GLN A 425 -32.54 9.58 -60.39
C GLN A 425 -33.67 8.60 -60.76
N ASP A 426 -34.10 7.76 -59.82
CA ASP A 426 -35.26 6.86 -59.96
C ASP A 426 -36.56 7.64 -60.15
N ARG A 427 -36.71 8.77 -59.45
CA ARG A 427 -37.89 9.65 -59.58
C ARG A 427 -37.89 10.43 -60.89
N SER A 428 -36.73 10.73 -61.47
CA SER A 428 -36.61 11.37 -62.79
C SER A 428 -36.88 10.40 -63.96
N THR A 429 -36.66 9.10 -63.75
CA THR A 429 -36.84 8.06 -64.76
C THR A 429 -38.24 7.43 -64.74
N ARG A 430 -39.02 7.64 -63.68
CA ARG A 430 -40.43 7.21 -63.59
C ARG A 430 -41.37 8.37 -63.93
N PRO A 431 -42.30 8.23 -64.91
CA PRO A 431 -43.31 9.24 -65.15
C PRO A 431 -44.24 9.34 -63.93
N ALA A 432 -44.62 10.58 -63.56
CA ALA A 432 -45.53 10.84 -62.46
C ALA A 432 -46.82 10.00 -62.63
N PRO A 433 -47.29 9.29 -61.59
CA PRO A 433 -48.43 8.40 -61.74
C PRO A 433 -49.69 9.23 -62.01
N GLN A 434 -50.31 9.00 -63.17
CA GLN A 434 -51.72 9.35 -63.36
C GLN A 434 -52.52 8.50 -62.39
N LEU A 435 -53.17 9.17 -61.42
CA LEU A 435 -54.16 8.57 -60.54
C LEU A 435 -55.37 8.13 -61.38
N GLU A 436 -55.35 6.93 -61.93
CA GLU A 436 -56.54 6.22 -62.38
C GLU A 436 -56.98 5.22 -61.32
N MET A 437 -58.13 5.53 -60.74
CA MET A 437 -58.87 4.66 -59.83
C MET A 437 -59.46 3.50 -60.63
N SER A 438 -59.08 2.26 -60.33
CA SER A 438 -59.85 1.06 -60.69
C SER A 438 -59.58 -0.09 -59.70
N PRO A 439 -60.57 -0.94 -59.40
CA PRO A 439 -60.67 -1.64 -58.13
C PRO A 439 -60.06 -3.05 -58.14
N MET A 440 -59.54 -3.43 -56.96
CA MET A 440 -59.28 -4.77 -56.41
C MET A 440 -59.47 -5.97 -57.36
N ASP A 441 -58.36 -6.62 -57.72
CA ASP A 441 -58.11 -8.06 -57.58
C ASP A 441 -56.85 -8.44 -58.37
N ASP A 442 -55.73 -8.75 -57.71
CA ASP A 442 -54.74 -9.78 -58.11
C ASP A 442 -53.52 -9.79 -57.16
N SER A 443 -53.68 -10.29 -55.93
CA SER A 443 -52.59 -10.46 -54.95
C SER A 443 -51.83 -11.79 -55.14
N GLY A 444 -51.67 -12.25 -56.39
CA GLY A 444 -51.14 -13.59 -56.69
C GLY A 444 -49.70 -13.64 -57.23
N ARG A 445 -49.14 -12.54 -57.75
CA ARG A 445 -47.96 -12.63 -58.64
C ARG A 445 -46.62 -12.19 -58.05
N VAL A 446 -46.57 -11.76 -56.79
CA VAL A 446 -45.32 -11.35 -56.12
C VAL A 446 -44.56 -12.48 -55.43
N ASN A 447 -45.16 -13.68 -55.31
CA ASN A 447 -44.58 -14.79 -54.55
C ASN A 447 -43.71 -15.77 -55.37
N GLU A 448 -43.53 -15.56 -56.68
CA GLU A 448 -42.81 -16.50 -57.57
C GLU A 448 -41.35 -16.12 -57.85
N HIS A 449 -40.84 -14.98 -57.36
CA HIS A 449 -39.48 -14.50 -57.66
C HIS A 449 -38.53 -14.45 -56.43
N ILE A 450 -38.94 -14.95 -55.27
CA ILE A 450 -38.10 -14.99 -54.07
C ILE A 450 -37.63 -16.42 -53.84
N GLY A 451 -36.32 -16.66 -53.89
CA GLY A 451 -35.71 -17.96 -53.58
C GLY A 451 -35.88 -18.33 -52.09
N PRO A 452 -35.74 -19.62 -51.73
CA PRO A 452 -36.02 -20.11 -50.37
C PRO A 452 -35.13 -19.41 -49.33
N VAL A 453 -35.75 -18.91 -48.27
CA VAL A 453 -35.07 -18.18 -47.19
C VAL A 453 -34.43 -19.18 -46.23
N GLN A 454 -33.10 -19.27 -46.28
CA GLN A 454 -32.32 -20.16 -45.42
C GLN A 454 -31.63 -19.38 -44.30
N PHE A 455 -31.74 -19.87 -43.06
CA PHE A 455 -31.08 -19.29 -41.89
C PHE A 455 -30.02 -20.26 -41.35
N ASN A 456 -28.86 -19.75 -40.97
CA ASN A 456 -27.81 -20.54 -40.32
C ASN A 456 -27.93 -20.39 -38.80
N MET A 457 -28.29 -21.46 -38.10
CA MET A 457 -28.31 -21.49 -36.63
C MET A 457 -27.26 -22.50 -36.16
N GLY A 458 -26.16 -21.99 -35.59
CA GLY A 458 -25.14 -22.83 -34.96
C GLY A 458 -24.37 -23.77 -35.90
N GLY A 459 -24.23 -23.40 -37.18
CA GLY A 459 -23.46 -24.16 -38.17
C GLY A 459 -24.28 -25.14 -39.03
N ILE A 460 -25.60 -25.18 -38.84
CA ILE A 460 -26.53 -25.99 -39.65
C ILE A 460 -27.42 -25.02 -40.44
N GLN A 461 -27.47 -25.19 -41.77
CA GLN A 461 -28.40 -24.45 -42.63
C GLN A 461 -29.79 -25.05 -42.49
N VAL A 462 -30.76 -24.23 -42.09
CA VAL A 462 -32.15 -24.65 -41.94
C VAL A 462 -33.05 -23.81 -42.83
N ASP A 463 -33.87 -24.49 -43.63
CA ASP A 463 -34.87 -23.89 -44.51
C ASP A 463 -36.10 -23.45 -43.69
N ALA A 464 -36.45 -22.17 -43.77
CA ALA A 464 -37.53 -21.58 -43.01
C ALA A 464 -38.89 -22.18 -43.38
N ASP A 465 -39.07 -22.55 -44.65
CA ASP A 465 -40.34 -23.09 -45.15
C ASP A 465 -40.57 -24.52 -44.65
N ASP A 466 -39.51 -25.33 -44.50
CA ASP A 466 -39.60 -26.67 -43.91
C ASP A 466 -39.90 -26.61 -42.41
N MET A 467 -39.32 -25.65 -41.68
CA MET A 467 -39.66 -25.41 -40.27
C MET A 467 -41.12 -24.99 -40.10
N LEU A 468 -41.61 -24.04 -40.92
CA LEU A 468 -43.00 -23.58 -40.88
C LEU A 468 -43.98 -24.73 -41.19
N ARG A 469 -43.66 -25.58 -42.17
CA ARG A 469 -44.45 -26.76 -42.50
C ARG A 469 -44.50 -27.76 -41.36
N LYS A 470 -43.36 -28.07 -40.74
CA LYS A 470 -43.28 -28.93 -39.54
C LYS A 470 -44.00 -28.32 -38.33
N LEU A 471 -43.96 -27.00 -38.16
CA LEU A 471 -44.68 -26.33 -37.07
C LEU A 471 -46.20 -26.42 -37.28
N LYS A 472 -46.66 -26.24 -38.52
CA LYS A 472 -48.08 -26.36 -38.89
C LYS A 472 -48.58 -27.80 -38.78
N GLU A 473 -47.77 -28.78 -39.14
CA GLU A 473 -48.07 -30.21 -38.95
C GLU A 473 -48.12 -30.58 -37.46
N ARG A 474 -47.22 -30.02 -36.65
CA ARG A 474 -47.21 -30.17 -35.19
C ARG A 474 -48.40 -29.49 -34.51
N GLU A 475 -48.83 -28.33 -34.97
CA GLU A 475 -50.06 -27.69 -34.48
C GLU A 475 -51.31 -28.46 -34.90
N ALA A 476 -51.35 -29.03 -36.11
CA ALA A 476 -52.44 -29.90 -36.54
C ALA A 476 -52.53 -31.18 -35.68
N THR A 477 -51.40 -31.77 -35.27
CA THR A 477 -51.39 -32.89 -34.31
C THR A 477 -51.77 -32.46 -32.89
N ARG A 478 -51.36 -31.26 -32.44
CA ARG A 478 -51.73 -30.71 -31.12
C ARG A 478 -53.23 -30.41 -31.01
N THR A 479 -53.85 -29.99 -32.11
CA THR A 479 -55.29 -29.69 -32.16
C THR A 479 -56.14 -30.97 -32.19
N SER A 480 -55.59 -32.06 -32.75
CA SER A 480 -56.20 -33.40 -32.69
C SER A 480 -56.06 -34.06 -31.31
N GLN A 481 -54.92 -33.91 -30.61
CA GLN A 481 -54.74 -34.45 -29.24
C GLN A 481 -55.54 -33.70 -28.15
N ARG A 482 -55.82 -32.40 -28.34
CA ARG A 482 -56.63 -31.61 -27.40
C ARG A 482 -58.12 -31.98 -27.40
N LYS A 483 -58.57 -32.78 -28.38
CA LYS A 483 -59.96 -33.27 -28.47
C LYS A 483 -60.20 -34.63 -27.80
N GLU A 484 -59.15 -35.33 -27.35
CA GLU A 484 -59.26 -36.68 -26.74
C GLU A 484 -58.82 -36.76 -25.26
N THR A 485 -58.45 -35.64 -24.61
CA THR A 485 -58.05 -35.64 -23.19
C THR A 485 -58.83 -34.59 -22.37
N ILE A 486 -60.15 -34.73 -22.35
CA ILE A 486 -61.00 -34.19 -21.26
C ILE A 486 -61.74 -35.38 -20.65
N SER A 487 -61.09 -36.09 -19.72
CA SER A 487 -61.76 -36.85 -18.65
C SER A 487 -60.76 -37.44 -17.66
N SER A 488 -60.77 -36.90 -16.43
CA SER A 488 -60.56 -37.54 -15.11
C SER A 488 -59.49 -36.90 -14.20
N PRO A 489 -59.86 -36.46 -12.98
CA PRO A 489 -58.95 -35.89 -12.00
C PRO A 489 -58.39 -36.99 -11.09
N GLY A 490 -57.14 -37.41 -11.31
CA GLY A 490 -56.50 -38.47 -10.51
C GLY A 490 -55.02 -38.28 -10.17
N ASP A 491 -54.30 -37.35 -10.82
CA ASP A 491 -52.83 -37.41 -10.86
C ASP A 491 -52.05 -36.34 -10.05
N GLU A 492 -52.71 -35.51 -9.26
CA GLU A 492 -52.01 -34.50 -8.44
C GLU A 492 -51.24 -35.12 -7.25
N LYS A 493 -51.64 -36.31 -6.78
CA LYS A 493 -50.93 -37.01 -5.68
C LYS A 493 -49.63 -37.68 -6.14
N ALA A 494 -49.59 -38.23 -7.34
CA ALA A 494 -48.39 -38.87 -7.89
C ALA A 494 -47.28 -37.85 -8.16
N HIS A 495 -47.65 -36.65 -8.63
CA HIS A 495 -46.70 -35.57 -8.91
C HIS A 495 -46.04 -35.03 -7.63
N ASN A 496 -46.81 -34.81 -6.57
CA ASN A 496 -46.26 -34.37 -5.28
C ASN A 496 -45.37 -35.43 -4.61
N GLN A 497 -45.65 -36.71 -4.82
CA GLN A 497 -44.83 -37.80 -4.28
C GLN A 497 -43.48 -37.94 -5.02
N ALA A 498 -43.45 -37.67 -6.33
CA ALA A 498 -42.22 -37.63 -7.12
C ALA A 498 -41.27 -36.50 -6.69
N LEU A 499 -41.81 -35.31 -6.43
CA LEU A 499 -41.03 -34.16 -5.94
C LEU A 499 -40.45 -34.43 -4.54
N LYS A 500 -41.23 -35.07 -3.65
CA LYS A 500 -40.75 -35.44 -2.30
C LYS A 500 -39.59 -36.44 -2.34
N ASN A 501 -39.63 -37.41 -3.26
CA ASN A 501 -38.53 -38.37 -3.44
C ASN A 501 -37.27 -37.72 -4.04
N PHE A 502 -37.44 -36.72 -4.91
CA PHE A 502 -36.32 -35.96 -5.48
C PHE A 502 -35.54 -35.20 -4.40
N PHE A 503 -36.22 -34.45 -3.52
CA PHE A 503 -35.54 -33.72 -2.43
C PHE A 503 -34.94 -34.65 -1.37
N ALA A 504 -35.55 -35.82 -1.12
CA ALA A 504 -35.00 -36.81 -0.20
C ALA A 504 -33.68 -37.44 -0.72
N GLY A 505 -33.47 -37.50 -2.04
CA GLY A 505 -32.24 -37.97 -2.67
C GLY A 505 -31.06 -36.99 -2.55
N LEU A 506 -31.34 -35.69 -2.45
CA LEU A 506 -30.30 -34.66 -2.36
C LEU A 506 -29.64 -34.58 -0.96
N VAL A 507 -30.37 -34.98 0.08
CA VAL A 507 -29.91 -34.90 1.49
C VAL A 507 -29.09 -36.12 1.92
N LYS A 508 -29.09 -37.21 1.13
CA LYS A 508 -28.49 -38.52 1.51
C LYS A 508 -27.15 -38.84 0.84
N LYS A 509 -26.38 -37.85 0.37
CA LYS A 509 -25.03 -38.09 -0.18
C LYS A 509 -23.94 -37.70 0.83
N PRO A 510 -23.36 -38.63 1.63
CA PRO A 510 -22.19 -38.34 2.45
C PRO A 510 -20.91 -38.29 1.60
N SER A 511 -20.06 -37.31 1.92
CA SER A 511 -18.73 -37.06 1.36
C SER A 511 -17.75 -38.19 1.69
N THR A 512 -17.26 -38.90 0.68
CA THR A 512 -16.11 -39.81 0.78
C THR A 512 -15.01 -39.34 -0.17
N SER A 513 -13.97 -38.72 0.38
CA SER A 513 -12.70 -38.42 -0.29
C SER A 513 -11.83 -39.68 -0.35
N PRO A 514 -11.20 -40.02 -1.49
CA PRO A 514 -10.13 -41.01 -1.53
C PRO A 514 -8.76 -40.32 -1.39
N ARG A 515 -7.96 -40.80 -0.45
CA ARG A 515 -6.53 -40.48 -0.26
C ARG A 515 -5.78 -41.80 -0.35
N GLU A 516 -5.02 -42.02 -1.42
CA GLU A 516 -4.03 -43.10 -1.50
C GLU A 516 -2.72 -42.54 -2.09
N SER A 517 -1.64 -42.79 -1.36
CA SER A 517 -0.24 -42.59 -1.76
C SER A 517 0.34 -43.96 -2.15
N PRO A 518 1.27 -44.07 -3.12
CA PRO A 518 2.03 -45.29 -3.30
C PRO A 518 3.44 -45.14 -2.71
N SER A 519 3.86 -46.18 -2.00
CA SER A 519 5.25 -46.47 -1.65
C SER A 519 5.60 -47.84 -2.24
N THR A 520 6.52 -47.84 -3.21
CA THR A 520 7.56 -48.85 -3.47
C THR A 520 8.56 -48.25 -4.42
#